data_AF-A0A9W9LW48-F1
#
_entry.id   AF-A0A9W9LW48-F1
#
_cell.length_a   1.000
_cell.length_b   1.000
_cell.length_c   1.000
_cell.angle_alpha   90.00
_cell.angle_beta   90.00
_cell.angle_gamma   90.00
#
_symmetry.space_group_name_H-M   'P 1'
#
loop_
_entity.id
_entity.type
_entity.pdbx_description
1 polymer ?
#
loop_
_entity_poly.entity_id
_entity_poly.type
_entity_poly.pdbx_seq_one_letter_code
_entity_poly.pdbx_strand_id
1 'polypeptide(L)'
;MASLTTIPVEIQCIILRFLDPVGLIATSQTNTHFREIIRPRRRDFVERLVQLECDEQEGGITPSFDACTNTLNPDWSQPEWNAMRWACSGCLRLLSHERFENHSILRLAYRKPIPGSPAASPLTTWESTPKGNPSLPHVRRENRVETDADVQMKLTRRRYGLAVSMRWNARPYAMVLDPTFAEVSSCQWTAFDNMSIWDFKDMDADQRRVFFDQEARDIEQIHCGYQRRLRKCIECRYQAGQLKPSLIGNDRTPRLTYVKSLQYRIPTEIDRLFPRVSEILQNKRPVDDPPSYAVYRRDARDRFWAMYMVRCPGCERWKEARMFSSGPMSQSWKPADLSRDEVDEMRCHHCNARKIGRDALGLLLADTLQNVLSSAALGFQHKVGLGWHSLLFEPELERMPKALRQEIHSIADEPNALAKHKLGEKGEDLTAADLAFLRERYNRWIALRTRLITTGKGERIREREERTSGTWFYLWTQNYDILEAFYKWARAVQIEVDERPEKLVDWALGDTTEKTPPARSEPYVREPW
;
A
#
# COMPACT_ATOMS: atom_id res chain seq x y z
N MET A 1 -6.55 -0.80 -59.62
CA MET A 1 -6.00 -1.12 -58.29
C MET A 1 -6.53 -2.48 -57.87
N ALA A 2 -5.66 -3.47 -57.68
CA ALA A 2 -6.09 -4.80 -57.23
C ALA A 2 -6.46 -4.73 -55.74
N SER A 3 -7.66 -5.21 -55.39
CA SER A 3 -8.13 -5.24 -54.00
C SER A 3 -7.63 -6.51 -53.32
N LEU A 4 -7.33 -6.46 -52.02
CA LEU A 4 -7.02 -7.64 -51.21
C LEU A 4 -8.14 -8.70 -51.23
N THR A 5 -9.36 -8.32 -51.63
CA THR A 5 -10.49 -9.23 -51.79
C THR A 5 -10.48 -10.00 -53.12
N THR A 6 -9.63 -9.65 -54.09
CA THR A 6 -9.59 -10.29 -55.42
C THR A 6 -8.54 -11.40 -55.56
N ILE A 7 -7.69 -11.59 -54.54
CA ILE A 7 -6.71 -12.68 -54.49
C ILE A 7 -7.33 -13.95 -53.84
N PRO A 8 -6.81 -15.15 -54.12
CA PRO A 8 -7.30 -16.40 -53.49
C PRO A 8 -7.27 -16.36 -51.96
N VAL A 9 -8.24 -17.01 -51.32
CA VAL A 9 -8.43 -17.01 -49.86
C VAL A 9 -7.19 -17.56 -49.13
N GLU A 10 -6.48 -18.51 -49.72
CA GLU A 10 -5.24 -19.06 -49.17
C GLU A 10 -4.15 -17.98 -49.02
N ILE A 11 -4.03 -17.09 -50.01
CA ILE A 11 -3.09 -15.96 -49.97
C ILE A 11 -3.58 -14.92 -48.97
N GLN A 12 -4.89 -14.68 -48.89
CA GLN A 12 -5.47 -13.81 -47.87
C GLN A 12 -5.16 -14.33 -46.46
N CYS A 13 -5.32 -15.63 -46.19
CA CYS A 13 -4.97 -16.24 -44.92
C CYS A 13 -3.47 -16.08 -44.59
N ILE A 14 -2.58 -16.27 -45.56
CA ILE A 14 -1.14 -16.02 -45.37
C ILE A 14 -0.90 -14.56 -44.95
N ILE A 15 -1.52 -13.59 -45.62
CA ILE A 15 -1.36 -12.17 -45.28
C ILE A 15 -1.92 -11.86 -43.88
N LEU A 16 -3.10 -12.40 -43.56
CA LEU A 16 -3.74 -12.21 -42.26
C LEU A 16 -2.90 -12.76 -41.09
N ARG A 17 -2.08 -13.81 -41.31
CA ARG A 17 -1.13 -14.33 -40.30
C ARG A 17 -0.03 -13.35 -39.92
N PHE A 18 0.29 -12.40 -40.79
CA PHE A 18 1.30 -11.37 -40.52
C PHE A 18 0.73 -10.13 -39.83
N LEU A 19 -0.59 -10.05 -39.66
CA LEU A 19 -1.20 -8.97 -38.91
C LEU A 19 -0.98 -9.17 -37.40
N ASP A 20 -0.66 -8.08 -36.72
CA ASP A 20 -0.70 -8.05 -35.26
C ASP A 20 -2.15 -8.20 -34.75
N PRO A 21 -2.36 -8.45 -33.44
CA PRO A 21 -3.71 -8.59 -32.90
C PRO A 21 -4.62 -7.38 -33.12
N VAL A 22 -4.06 -6.16 -33.23
CA VAL A 22 -4.84 -4.93 -33.44
C VAL A 22 -5.34 -4.87 -34.88
N GLY A 23 -4.43 -5.04 -35.85
CA GLY A 23 -4.70 -5.06 -37.28
C GLY A 23 -5.61 -6.21 -37.68
N LEU A 24 -5.45 -7.40 -37.09
CA LEU A 24 -6.32 -8.55 -37.35
C LEU A 24 -7.78 -8.23 -37.01
N ILE A 25 -8.03 -7.74 -35.79
CA ILE A 25 -9.38 -7.40 -35.35
C ILE A 25 -9.91 -6.17 -36.11
N ALA A 26 -9.08 -5.14 -36.33
CA ALA A 26 -9.49 -3.97 -37.09
C ALA A 26 -9.97 -4.36 -38.50
N THR A 27 -9.20 -5.21 -39.19
CA THR A 27 -9.56 -5.74 -40.52
C THR A 27 -10.88 -6.52 -40.49
N SER A 28 -11.08 -7.36 -39.47
CA SER A 28 -12.35 -8.09 -39.29
C SER A 28 -13.55 -7.18 -38.99
N GLN A 29 -13.32 -6.01 -38.39
CA GLN A 29 -14.37 -5.07 -38.02
C GLN A 29 -14.75 -4.16 -39.19
N THR A 30 -13.78 -3.75 -40.00
CA THR A 30 -13.98 -2.82 -41.12
C THR A 30 -14.43 -3.49 -42.41
N ASN A 31 -14.30 -4.82 -42.54
CA ASN A 31 -14.66 -5.56 -43.76
C ASN A 31 -15.40 -6.87 -43.47
N THR A 32 -16.58 -7.05 -44.07
CA THR A 32 -17.43 -8.24 -43.88
C THR A 32 -16.79 -9.52 -44.43
N HIS A 33 -16.15 -9.47 -45.60
CA HIS A 33 -15.44 -10.60 -46.20
C HIS A 33 -14.32 -11.10 -45.28
N PHE A 34 -13.48 -10.20 -44.76
CA PHE A 34 -12.42 -10.59 -43.82
C PHE A 34 -12.96 -11.02 -42.47
N ARG A 35 -14.12 -10.51 -42.03
CA ARG A 35 -14.80 -11.03 -40.83
C ARG A 35 -15.16 -12.50 -40.95
N GLU A 36 -15.63 -12.92 -42.13
CA GLU A 36 -16.03 -14.30 -42.42
C GLU A 36 -14.83 -15.26 -42.51
N ILE A 37 -13.67 -14.76 -42.95
CA ILE A 37 -12.41 -15.51 -42.97
C ILE A 37 -11.80 -15.59 -41.57
N ILE A 38 -11.65 -14.45 -40.89
CA ILE A 38 -10.98 -14.37 -39.59
C ILE A 38 -11.81 -15.06 -38.50
N ARG A 39 -13.14 -14.87 -38.50
CA ARG A 39 -14.07 -15.41 -37.49
C ARG A 39 -13.56 -15.15 -36.05
N PRO A 40 -13.37 -13.88 -35.67
CA PRO A 40 -12.73 -13.53 -34.41
C PRO A 40 -13.51 -14.08 -33.22
N ARG A 41 -12.81 -14.73 -32.31
CA ARG A 41 -13.31 -15.25 -31.03
C ARG A 41 -12.91 -14.31 -29.91
N ARG A 42 -13.51 -14.52 -28.73
CA ARG A 42 -13.21 -13.73 -27.52
C ARG A 42 -11.71 -13.62 -27.22
N ARG A 43 -10.94 -14.70 -27.42
CA ARG A 43 -9.49 -14.70 -27.17
C ARG A 43 -8.75 -13.68 -28.04
N ASP A 44 -9.17 -13.51 -29.29
CA ASP A 44 -8.52 -12.63 -30.26
C ASP A 44 -8.78 -11.16 -29.87
N PHE A 45 -9.98 -10.86 -29.33
CA PHE A 45 -10.27 -9.57 -28.70
C PHE A 45 -9.45 -9.31 -27.43
N VAL A 46 -9.18 -10.35 -26.63
CA VAL A 46 -8.30 -10.21 -25.46
C VAL A 46 -6.87 -9.90 -25.93
N GLU A 47 -6.36 -10.62 -26.93
CA GLU A 47 -5.03 -10.39 -27.52
C GLU A 47 -4.88 -8.96 -28.05
N ARG A 48 -5.87 -8.46 -28.80
CA ARG A 48 -5.93 -7.04 -29.18
C ARG A 48 -5.85 -6.13 -27.96
N LEU A 49 -6.66 -6.38 -26.94
CA LEU A 49 -6.76 -5.50 -25.78
C LEU A 49 -5.46 -5.43 -24.98
N VAL A 50 -4.79 -6.57 -24.78
CA VAL A 50 -3.50 -6.60 -24.09
C VAL A 50 -2.33 -6.09 -24.94
N GLN A 51 -2.51 -6.00 -26.28
CA GLN A 51 -1.60 -5.26 -27.16
C GLN A 51 -1.81 -3.75 -27.01
N LEU A 52 -3.05 -3.27 -27.04
CA LEU A 52 -3.39 -1.85 -26.83
C LEU A 52 -2.97 -1.34 -25.45
N GLU A 53 -2.98 -2.20 -24.41
CA GLU A 53 -2.42 -1.85 -23.10
C GLU A 53 -0.92 -1.54 -23.14
N CYS A 54 -0.17 -2.14 -24.08
CA CYS A 54 1.26 -1.92 -24.23
C CYS A 54 1.58 -0.73 -25.14
N ASP A 55 0.59 -0.22 -25.88
CA ASP A 55 0.71 1.00 -26.65
C ASP A 55 0.68 2.21 -25.71
N GLU A 56 1.60 3.16 -25.91
CA GLU A 56 1.74 4.30 -25.02
C GLU A 56 0.58 5.30 -25.14
N GLN A 57 -0.03 5.44 -26.33
CA GLN A 57 -1.14 6.35 -26.56
C GLN A 57 -2.43 5.84 -25.92
N GLU A 58 -2.68 4.54 -26.02
CA GLU A 58 -3.92 3.91 -25.53
C GLU A 58 -3.78 3.39 -24.08
N GLY A 59 -2.64 2.77 -23.79
CA GLY A 59 -2.33 2.15 -22.51
C GLY A 59 -1.62 3.06 -21.52
N GLY A 60 -0.94 4.11 -21.99
CA GLY A 60 -0.01 4.90 -21.18
C GLY A 60 1.31 4.17 -20.91
N ILE A 61 2.24 4.88 -20.26
CA ILE A 61 3.61 4.39 -20.03
C ILE A 61 3.65 3.08 -19.25
N THR A 62 4.75 2.34 -19.41
CA THR A 62 5.01 1.12 -18.62
C THR A 62 5.72 1.52 -17.32
N PRO A 63 5.14 1.25 -16.13
CA PRO A 63 5.79 1.61 -14.88
C PRO A 63 7.03 0.75 -14.64
N SER A 64 8.08 1.38 -14.15
CA SER A 64 9.22 0.69 -13.54
C SER A 64 8.85 0.34 -12.10
N PHE A 65 8.94 -0.93 -11.75
CA PHE A 65 8.70 -1.42 -10.39
C PHE A 65 9.89 -2.25 -9.93
N ASP A 66 10.60 -1.73 -8.93
CA ASP A 66 11.66 -2.45 -8.24
C ASP A 66 11.05 -3.24 -7.08
N ALA A 67 11.01 -4.56 -7.21
CA ALA A 67 10.46 -5.45 -6.22
C ALA A 67 11.33 -5.56 -4.94
N CYS A 68 12.63 -5.27 -5.01
CA CYS A 68 13.55 -5.27 -3.88
C CYS A 68 13.25 -4.11 -2.94
N THR A 69 13.13 -2.90 -3.50
CA THR A 69 12.88 -1.68 -2.74
C THR A 69 11.40 -1.34 -2.60
N ASN A 70 10.54 -2.03 -3.35
CA ASN A 70 9.12 -1.72 -3.53
C ASN A 70 8.91 -0.27 -4.03
N THR A 71 9.87 0.24 -4.81
CA THR A 71 9.79 1.56 -5.44
C THR A 71 9.09 1.45 -6.80
N LEU A 72 8.30 2.48 -7.12
CA LEU A 72 7.46 2.53 -8.31
C LEU A 72 7.68 3.87 -8.99
N ASN A 73 7.93 3.86 -10.30
CA ASN A 73 8.08 5.05 -11.13
C ASN A 73 7.27 4.89 -12.43
N PRO A 74 6.29 5.78 -12.71
CA PRO A 74 5.79 6.86 -11.87
C PRO A 74 5.15 6.33 -10.58
N ASP A 75 5.27 7.08 -9.49
CA ASP A 75 4.60 6.72 -8.24
C ASP A 75 3.07 6.88 -8.35
N TRP A 76 2.33 6.34 -7.37
CA TRP A 76 0.86 6.34 -7.37
C TRP A 76 0.20 7.73 -7.35
N SER A 77 0.94 8.76 -6.93
CA SER A 77 0.47 10.14 -6.81
C SER A 77 0.67 10.94 -8.11
N GLN A 78 1.53 10.45 -9.00
CA GLN A 78 1.86 11.13 -10.24
C GLN A 78 0.72 11.05 -11.28
N PRO A 79 0.45 12.13 -12.04
CA PRO A 79 -0.58 12.15 -13.09
C PRO A 79 -0.43 11.02 -14.12
N GLU A 80 0.81 10.66 -14.45
CA GLU A 80 1.18 9.62 -15.38
C GLU A 80 0.62 8.25 -14.95
N TRP A 81 0.68 7.95 -13.65
CA TRP A 81 0.08 6.72 -13.10
C TRP A 81 -1.44 6.69 -13.28
N ASN A 82 -2.11 7.83 -13.05
CA ASN A 82 -3.56 7.94 -13.23
C ASN A 82 -3.99 7.92 -14.71
N ALA A 83 -3.10 8.32 -15.62
CA ALA A 83 -3.32 8.24 -17.05
C ALA A 83 -3.22 6.79 -17.59
N MET A 84 -2.46 5.91 -16.93
CA MET A 84 -2.32 4.52 -17.36
C MET A 84 -3.65 3.78 -17.44
N ARG A 85 -3.73 2.86 -18.41
CA ARG A 85 -4.84 1.96 -18.62
C ARG A 85 -4.38 0.50 -18.61
N TRP A 86 -5.28 -0.34 -18.12
CA TRP A 86 -5.04 -1.75 -17.90
C TRP A 86 -6.16 -2.56 -18.55
N ALA A 87 -5.81 -3.57 -19.36
CA ALA A 87 -6.78 -4.46 -19.96
C ALA A 87 -7.52 -5.30 -18.91
N CYS A 88 -8.85 -5.34 -19.03
CA CYS A 88 -9.68 -6.33 -18.37
C CYS A 88 -10.20 -7.35 -19.38
N SER A 89 -9.80 -8.62 -19.25
CA SER A 89 -10.29 -9.69 -20.14
C SER A 89 -11.72 -10.14 -19.82
N GLY A 90 -12.34 -9.60 -18.77
CA GLY A 90 -13.75 -9.83 -18.41
C GLY A 90 -14.70 -8.92 -19.21
N CYS A 91 -14.54 -7.60 -19.08
CA CYS A 91 -15.40 -6.64 -19.79
C CYS A 91 -14.83 -6.18 -21.14
N LEU A 92 -13.62 -6.63 -21.51
CA LEU A 92 -12.91 -6.26 -22.74
C LEU A 92 -12.69 -4.74 -22.87
N ARG A 93 -12.37 -4.07 -21.76
CA ARG A 93 -12.08 -2.63 -21.71
C ARG A 93 -10.69 -2.35 -21.14
N LEU A 94 -10.10 -1.26 -21.62
CA LEU A 94 -8.99 -0.58 -20.98
C LEU A 94 -9.56 0.29 -19.84
N LEU A 95 -9.10 0.06 -18.61
CA LEU A 95 -9.64 0.71 -17.41
C LEU A 95 -8.51 1.33 -16.58
N SER A 96 -8.83 2.33 -15.76
CA SER A 96 -7.90 2.89 -14.78
C SER A 96 -7.49 1.86 -13.73
N HIS A 97 -6.34 2.08 -13.07
CA HIS A 97 -5.81 1.23 -12.00
C HIS A 97 -6.83 1.02 -10.86
N GLU A 98 -7.64 2.04 -10.55
CA GLU A 98 -8.70 2.04 -9.52
C GLU A 98 -9.76 0.95 -9.71
N ARG A 99 -9.89 0.42 -10.94
CA ARG A 99 -10.82 -0.67 -11.25
C ARG A 99 -10.22 -2.04 -10.94
N PHE A 100 -8.97 -2.12 -10.50
CA PHE A 100 -8.27 -3.36 -10.17
C PHE A 100 -7.80 -3.34 -8.72
N GLU A 101 -7.53 -4.53 -8.19
CA GLU A 101 -6.77 -4.66 -6.94
C GLU A 101 -5.32 -4.28 -7.25
N ASN A 102 -4.78 -3.23 -6.63
CA ASN A 102 -3.45 -2.72 -7.02
C ASN A 102 -2.31 -3.71 -6.77
N HIS A 103 -2.41 -4.50 -5.70
CA HIS A 103 -1.52 -5.64 -5.51
C HIS A 103 -1.64 -6.69 -6.62
N SER A 104 -2.77 -6.79 -7.29
CA SER A 104 -2.95 -7.72 -8.41
C SER A 104 -2.27 -7.22 -9.67
N ILE A 105 -2.35 -5.91 -9.98
CA ILE A 105 -1.74 -5.35 -11.21
C ILE A 105 -0.24 -5.18 -11.10
N LEU A 106 0.33 -5.08 -9.90
CA LEU A 106 1.80 -5.05 -9.72
C LEU A 106 2.46 -6.43 -9.57
N ARG A 107 1.68 -7.50 -9.40
CA ARG A 107 2.25 -8.85 -9.37
C ARG A 107 2.97 -9.11 -10.69
N LEU A 108 4.14 -9.73 -10.59
CA LEU A 108 5.00 -10.09 -11.72
C LEU A 108 4.22 -10.59 -12.94
N ALA A 109 3.34 -11.59 -12.75
CA ALA A 109 2.59 -12.19 -13.84
C ALA A 109 1.52 -11.28 -14.49
N TYR A 110 1.07 -10.22 -13.82
CA TYR A 110 -0.08 -9.42 -14.23
C TYR A 110 0.24 -7.95 -14.52
N ARG A 111 1.46 -7.49 -14.22
CA ARG A 111 1.90 -6.12 -14.53
C ARG A 111 2.08 -5.89 -16.03
N LYS A 112 2.26 -4.65 -16.45
CA LYS A 112 2.62 -4.36 -17.84
C LYS A 112 3.96 -5.01 -18.15
N PRO A 113 4.11 -5.70 -19.29
CA PRO A 113 5.36 -6.38 -19.64
C PRO A 113 6.50 -5.37 -19.80
N ILE A 114 7.73 -5.80 -19.53
CA ILE A 114 8.91 -4.94 -19.79
C ILE A 114 8.99 -4.69 -21.30
N PRO A 115 9.24 -3.44 -21.77
CA PRO A 115 9.42 -3.18 -23.20
C PRO A 115 10.48 -4.08 -23.82
N GLY A 116 10.18 -4.68 -24.97
CA GLY A 116 11.07 -5.63 -25.65
C GLY A 116 11.09 -7.06 -25.05
N SER A 117 10.36 -7.33 -23.97
CA SER A 117 10.17 -8.70 -23.48
C SER A 117 9.33 -9.54 -24.44
N PRO A 118 9.44 -10.88 -24.41
CA PRO A 118 8.57 -11.77 -25.17
C PRO A 118 7.07 -11.56 -24.86
N ALA A 119 6.77 -11.15 -23.62
CA ALA A 119 5.41 -10.83 -23.23
C ALA A 119 4.91 -9.53 -23.86
N ALA A 120 5.77 -8.56 -24.20
CA ALA A 120 5.40 -7.33 -24.88
C ALA A 120 5.24 -7.50 -26.41
N SER A 121 5.75 -8.59 -26.97
CA SER A 121 5.64 -8.85 -28.41
C SER A 121 4.19 -9.10 -28.84
N PRO A 122 3.74 -8.50 -29.97
CA PRO A 122 2.44 -8.79 -30.54
C PRO A 122 2.39 -10.25 -31.00
N LEU A 123 1.60 -11.07 -30.32
CA LEU A 123 1.39 -12.47 -30.67
C LEU A 123 -0.10 -12.71 -30.88
N THR A 124 -0.47 -13.05 -32.11
CA THR A 124 -1.82 -13.51 -32.46
C THR A 124 -1.88 -15.03 -32.40
N THR A 125 -2.96 -15.59 -31.85
CA THR A 125 -3.21 -17.05 -31.86
C THR A 125 -4.16 -17.50 -32.97
N TRP A 126 -4.39 -16.64 -33.96
CA TRP A 126 -5.37 -16.86 -35.03
C TRP A 126 -5.11 -18.16 -35.81
N GLU A 127 -3.86 -18.48 -36.18
CA GLU A 127 -3.49 -19.79 -36.72
C GLU A 127 -2.18 -20.32 -36.12
N SER A 128 -2.19 -21.60 -35.75
CA SER A 128 -1.15 -22.27 -34.97
C SER A 128 0.21 -22.26 -35.67
N THR A 129 1.22 -21.69 -35.03
CA THR A 129 2.61 -21.99 -35.37
C THR A 129 2.88 -23.49 -35.17
N PRO A 130 3.67 -24.15 -36.03
CA PRO A 130 4.04 -25.57 -35.88
C PRO A 130 4.83 -25.89 -34.60
N LYS A 131 5.27 -24.86 -33.87
CA LYS A 131 5.89 -25.01 -32.55
C LYS A 131 4.81 -24.79 -31.50
N GLY A 132 4.54 -25.83 -30.72
CA GLY A 132 3.68 -25.75 -29.55
C GLY A 132 4.04 -24.52 -28.74
N ASN A 133 3.07 -23.62 -28.57
CA ASN A 133 3.26 -22.40 -27.83
C ASN A 133 3.50 -22.77 -26.36
N PRO A 134 4.67 -22.49 -25.77
CA PRO A 134 4.91 -22.73 -24.33
C PRO A 134 3.95 -21.90 -23.45
N SER A 135 3.22 -20.96 -24.06
CA SER A 135 2.48 -19.89 -23.40
C SER A 135 1.04 -20.14 -23.04
N LEU A 136 0.55 -21.36 -23.22
CA LEU A 136 -0.83 -21.72 -22.88
C LEU A 136 -0.86 -22.85 -21.84
N PRO A 137 -1.04 -22.56 -20.53
CA PRO A 137 -1.60 -23.53 -19.62
C PRO A 137 -3.11 -23.37 -19.61
N HIS A 138 -3.81 -24.13 -20.45
CA HIS A 138 -5.22 -24.45 -20.23
C HIS A 138 -5.36 -25.98 -20.16
N VAL A 139 -5.09 -26.53 -18.97
CA VAL A 139 -5.62 -27.82 -18.59
C VAL A 139 -6.62 -27.57 -17.46
N ARG A 140 -7.84 -28.07 -17.63
CA ARG A 140 -8.90 -28.04 -16.63
C ARG A 140 -8.40 -28.65 -15.32
N ARG A 141 -8.90 -28.10 -14.23
CA ARG A 141 -8.45 -28.31 -12.85
C ARG A 141 -9.04 -29.60 -12.26
N GLU A 142 -8.93 -30.70 -12.98
CA GLU A 142 -9.35 -32.03 -12.52
C GLU A 142 -8.14 -32.96 -12.58
N ASN A 143 -7.70 -33.37 -11.39
CA ASN A 143 -6.67 -34.38 -11.11
C ASN A 143 -5.28 -34.11 -11.72
N ARG A 144 -4.36 -33.48 -10.95
CA ARG A 144 -2.95 -33.35 -11.37
C ARG A 144 -2.01 -34.21 -10.52
N VAL A 145 -1.37 -35.16 -11.21
CA VAL A 145 0.04 -35.46 -11.01
C VAL A 145 0.82 -34.18 -11.32
N GLU A 146 1.74 -33.78 -10.44
CA GLU A 146 2.58 -32.60 -10.60
C GLU A 146 3.45 -32.74 -11.86
N THR A 147 3.37 -31.80 -12.80
CA THR A 147 4.18 -31.85 -14.03
C THR A 147 5.51 -31.14 -13.81
N ASP A 148 6.55 -31.49 -14.57
CA ASP A 148 7.86 -30.82 -14.50
C ASP A 148 7.77 -29.31 -14.69
N ALA A 149 6.86 -28.84 -15.55
CA ALA A 149 6.60 -27.41 -15.75
C ALA A 149 6.03 -26.73 -14.49
N ASP A 150 5.20 -27.43 -13.70
CA ASP A 150 4.68 -26.90 -12.43
C ASP A 150 5.80 -26.81 -11.39
N VAL A 151 6.71 -27.80 -11.35
CA VAL A 151 7.90 -27.79 -10.47
C VAL A 151 8.82 -26.63 -10.83
N GLN A 152 9.15 -26.46 -12.11
CA GLN A 152 9.99 -25.36 -12.58
C GLN A 152 9.37 -24.00 -12.27
N MET A 153 8.05 -23.82 -12.48
CA MET A 153 7.38 -22.57 -12.11
C MET A 153 7.41 -22.30 -10.59
N LYS A 154 7.34 -23.33 -9.75
CA LYS A 154 7.51 -23.18 -8.29
C LYS A 154 8.95 -22.77 -7.94
N LEU A 155 9.95 -23.36 -8.59
CA LEU A 155 11.36 -22.99 -8.41
C LEU A 155 11.62 -21.54 -8.84
N THR A 156 11.15 -21.11 -10.02
CA THR A 156 11.27 -19.72 -10.47
C THR A 156 10.63 -18.74 -9.48
N ARG A 157 9.45 -19.06 -8.93
CA ARG A 157 8.81 -18.23 -7.90
C ARG A 157 9.63 -18.13 -6.62
N ARG A 158 10.28 -19.23 -6.20
CA ARG A 158 11.17 -19.23 -5.04
C ARG A 158 12.42 -18.41 -5.31
N ARG A 159 13.10 -18.63 -6.44
CA ARG A 159 14.27 -17.82 -6.86
C ARG A 159 13.93 -16.34 -6.90
N TYR A 160 12.81 -15.97 -7.51
CA TYR A 160 12.37 -14.57 -7.54
C TYR A 160 12.11 -14.02 -6.14
N GLY A 161 11.42 -14.77 -5.28
CA GLY A 161 11.18 -14.38 -3.89
C GLY A 161 12.45 -14.20 -3.06
N LEU A 162 13.48 -15.01 -3.35
CA LEU A 162 14.83 -14.83 -2.80
C LEU A 162 15.48 -13.59 -3.40
N ALA A 163 15.59 -13.48 -4.72
CA ALA A 163 16.16 -12.34 -5.46
C ALA A 163 15.67 -10.98 -4.95
N VAL A 164 14.37 -10.84 -4.70
CA VAL A 164 13.76 -9.56 -4.30
C VAL A 164 13.72 -9.33 -2.78
N SER A 165 14.31 -10.23 -1.98
CA SER A 165 14.28 -10.13 -0.53
C SER A 165 15.30 -9.12 -0.01
N MET A 166 14.88 -8.19 0.85
CA MET A 166 15.82 -7.26 1.50
C MET A 166 16.78 -7.93 2.50
N ARG A 167 16.65 -9.25 2.77
CA ARG A 167 17.54 -9.98 3.68
C ARG A 167 19.01 -9.94 3.23
N TRP A 168 19.27 -9.64 1.95
CA TRP A 168 20.62 -9.57 1.38
C TRP A 168 21.32 -8.23 1.57
N ASN A 169 20.56 -7.18 1.91
CA ASN A 169 21.09 -5.82 2.07
C ASN A 169 21.55 -5.52 3.51
N ALA A 170 21.33 -6.44 4.47
CA ALA A 170 21.73 -6.28 5.86
C ALA A 170 23.03 -7.05 6.15
N ARG A 171 23.87 -6.54 7.07
CA ARG A 171 24.97 -7.35 7.62
C ARG A 171 24.37 -8.60 8.28
N PRO A 172 24.75 -9.82 7.86
CA PRO A 172 24.20 -11.01 8.45
C PRO A 172 24.53 -11.03 9.94
N TYR A 173 23.53 -11.21 10.79
CA TYR A 173 23.82 -11.77 12.10
C TYR A 173 24.40 -13.16 11.83
N ALA A 174 25.66 -13.39 12.22
CA ALA A 174 26.48 -14.53 11.81
C ALA A 174 25.81 -15.92 12.02
N MET A 175 24.74 -15.99 12.81
CA MET A 175 23.97 -17.20 13.12
C MET A 175 22.97 -17.67 12.04
N VAL A 176 22.73 -16.96 10.93
CA VAL A 176 21.62 -17.29 9.98
C VAL A 176 22.09 -17.63 8.55
N LEU A 177 23.40 -17.71 8.28
CA LEU A 177 23.90 -17.88 6.90
C LEU A 177 23.80 -19.31 6.34
N ASP A 178 23.94 -20.34 7.17
CA ASP A 178 23.91 -21.74 6.70
C ASP A 178 22.54 -22.20 6.15
N PRO A 179 21.40 -21.89 6.80
CA PRO A 179 20.07 -22.15 6.22
C PRO A 179 19.82 -21.38 4.93
N THR A 180 20.43 -20.19 4.81
CA THR A 180 20.23 -19.27 3.70
C THR A 180 20.94 -19.75 2.44
N PHE A 181 22.19 -20.22 2.55
CA PHE A 181 22.89 -20.86 1.44
C PHE A 181 22.17 -22.15 0.99
N ALA A 182 21.71 -22.97 1.94
CA ALA A 182 20.94 -24.17 1.63
C ALA A 182 19.65 -23.85 0.84
N GLU A 183 18.96 -22.76 1.16
CA GLU A 183 17.77 -22.31 0.43
C GLU A 183 18.11 -21.90 -1.02
N VAL A 184 19.19 -21.13 -1.21
CA VAL A 184 19.68 -20.72 -2.54
C VAL A 184 20.11 -21.93 -3.38
N SER A 185 20.93 -22.83 -2.83
CA SER A 185 21.38 -24.05 -3.51
C SER A 185 20.22 -24.98 -3.87
N SER A 186 19.17 -25.04 -3.04
CA SER A 186 17.98 -25.87 -3.32
C SER A 186 17.13 -25.37 -4.49
N CYS A 187 17.35 -24.12 -4.95
CA CYS A 187 16.52 -23.48 -5.96
C CYS A 187 17.07 -23.59 -7.40
N GLN A 188 18.13 -24.38 -7.65
CA GLN A 188 18.75 -24.53 -8.99
C GLN A 188 19.12 -23.17 -9.60
N TRP A 189 19.80 -22.35 -8.83
CA TRP A 189 20.25 -21.04 -9.27
C TRP A 189 21.67 -21.14 -9.82
N THR A 190 21.79 -21.05 -11.14
CA THR A 190 23.04 -21.31 -11.87
C THR A 190 24.22 -20.44 -11.44
N ALA A 191 23.96 -19.21 -10.98
CA ALA A 191 25.00 -18.32 -10.45
C ALA A 191 25.70 -18.86 -9.19
N PHE A 192 25.04 -19.77 -8.47
CA PHE A 192 25.56 -20.41 -7.26
C PHE A 192 25.93 -21.87 -7.51
N ASP A 193 25.82 -22.36 -8.75
CA ASP A 193 26.26 -23.71 -9.10
C ASP A 193 27.77 -23.82 -8.88
N ASN A 194 28.18 -24.78 -8.07
CA ASN A 194 29.58 -25.03 -7.66
C ASN A 194 30.19 -23.95 -6.75
N MET A 195 29.41 -22.98 -6.26
CA MET A 195 29.88 -22.07 -5.22
C MET A 195 29.94 -22.82 -3.88
N SER A 196 31.04 -22.69 -3.12
CA SER A 196 31.08 -23.24 -1.77
C SER A 196 30.37 -22.30 -0.78
N ILE A 197 29.97 -22.85 0.37
CA ILE A 197 29.42 -22.04 1.47
C ILE A 197 30.43 -20.98 1.95
N TRP A 198 31.73 -21.25 1.81
CA TRP A 198 32.80 -20.32 2.20
C TRP A 198 32.90 -19.17 1.21
N ASP A 199 32.86 -19.46 -0.09
CA ASP A 199 32.82 -18.41 -1.12
C ASP A 199 31.60 -17.50 -0.92
N PHE A 200 30.43 -18.08 -0.64
CA PHE A 200 29.22 -17.31 -0.35
C PHE A 200 29.32 -16.47 0.93
N LYS A 201 30.02 -16.97 1.96
CA LYS A 201 30.26 -16.25 3.21
C LYS A 201 31.20 -15.06 3.02
N ASP A 202 32.21 -15.22 2.17
CA ASP A 202 33.24 -14.22 1.90
C ASP A 202 32.77 -13.11 0.94
N MET A 203 31.66 -13.31 0.23
CA MET A 203 31.05 -12.26 -0.59
C MET A 203 30.59 -11.08 0.28
N ASP A 204 30.95 -9.88 -0.12
CA ASP A 204 30.37 -8.67 0.48
C ASP A 204 28.90 -8.46 0.04
N ALA A 205 28.23 -7.48 0.65
CA ALA A 205 26.83 -7.20 0.38
C ALA A 205 26.58 -6.67 -1.05
N ASP A 206 27.54 -5.94 -1.64
CA ASP A 206 27.41 -5.39 -2.98
C ASP A 206 27.57 -6.47 -4.05
N GLN A 207 28.53 -7.37 -3.86
CA GLN A 207 28.73 -8.55 -4.70
C GLN A 207 27.49 -9.44 -4.69
N ARG A 208 26.92 -9.73 -3.51
CA ARG A 208 25.66 -10.45 -3.39
C ARG A 208 24.56 -9.74 -4.18
N ARG A 209 24.37 -8.43 -3.96
CA ARG A 209 23.33 -7.63 -4.61
C ARG A 209 23.37 -7.76 -6.14
N VAL A 210 24.57 -7.77 -6.75
CA VAL A 210 24.70 -7.95 -8.21
C VAL A 210 24.07 -9.26 -8.70
N PHE A 211 24.30 -10.38 -8.01
CA PHE A 211 23.71 -11.66 -8.38
C PHE A 211 22.19 -11.68 -8.20
N PHE A 212 21.71 -11.19 -7.05
CA PHE A 212 20.27 -11.17 -6.76
C PHE A 212 19.51 -10.23 -7.72
N ASP A 213 20.04 -9.04 -8.00
CA ASP A 213 19.44 -8.09 -8.95
C ASP A 213 19.41 -8.64 -10.38
N GLN A 214 20.47 -9.34 -10.79
CA GLN A 214 20.53 -9.94 -12.14
C GLN A 214 19.49 -11.04 -12.31
N GLU A 215 19.35 -11.97 -11.36
CA GLU A 215 18.32 -13.02 -11.43
C GLU A 215 16.90 -12.44 -11.36
N ALA A 216 16.68 -11.41 -10.53
CA ALA A 216 15.40 -10.70 -10.52
C ALA A 216 15.07 -10.16 -11.91
N ARG A 217 16.02 -9.46 -12.57
CA ARG A 217 15.84 -8.93 -13.92
C ARG A 217 15.60 -10.02 -14.96
N ASP A 218 16.32 -11.13 -14.91
CA ASP A 218 16.19 -12.22 -15.88
C ASP A 218 14.83 -12.91 -15.76
N ILE A 219 14.37 -13.17 -14.52
CA ILE A 219 13.03 -13.69 -14.27
C ILE A 219 11.97 -12.67 -14.73
N GLU A 220 12.17 -11.40 -14.42
CA GLU A 220 11.26 -10.33 -14.79
C GLU A 220 11.13 -10.18 -16.30
N GLN A 221 12.23 -10.24 -17.04
CA GLN A 221 12.22 -10.13 -18.50
C GLN A 221 11.35 -11.21 -19.17
N ILE A 222 11.22 -12.37 -18.55
CA ILE A 222 10.45 -13.50 -19.11
C ILE A 222 9.01 -13.52 -18.57
N HIS A 223 8.84 -13.33 -17.26
CA HIS A 223 7.57 -13.60 -16.57
C HIS A 223 6.72 -12.36 -16.32
N CYS A 224 7.28 -11.16 -16.50
CA CYS A 224 6.56 -9.91 -16.37
C CYS A 224 5.37 -9.83 -17.34
N GLY A 225 4.16 -9.69 -16.80
CA GLY A 225 2.94 -9.51 -17.59
C GLY A 225 2.48 -10.73 -18.38
N TYR A 226 3.04 -11.91 -18.13
CA TYR A 226 2.76 -13.11 -18.91
C TYR A 226 1.31 -13.63 -18.78
N GLN A 227 0.65 -13.32 -17.67
CA GLN A 227 -0.73 -13.70 -17.37
C GLN A 227 -1.72 -12.52 -17.48
N ARG A 228 -1.34 -11.39 -18.08
CA ARG A 228 -2.22 -10.22 -18.20
C ARG A 228 -3.55 -10.52 -18.90
N ARG A 229 -3.57 -11.47 -19.85
CA ARG A 229 -4.81 -11.98 -20.48
C ARG A 229 -5.82 -12.61 -19.51
N LEU A 230 -5.39 -13.03 -18.33
CA LEU A 230 -6.26 -13.60 -17.29
C LEU A 230 -6.78 -12.53 -16.30
N ARG A 231 -6.28 -11.30 -16.41
CA ARG A 231 -6.59 -10.22 -15.46
C ARG A 231 -8.03 -9.72 -15.62
N LYS A 232 -8.72 -9.60 -14.49
CA LYS A 232 -10.11 -9.12 -14.41
C LYS A 232 -10.17 -7.93 -13.46
N CYS A 233 -10.96 -6.91 -13.82
CA CYS A 233 -11.28 -5.82 -12.93
C CYS A 233 -12.12 -6.31 -11.75
N ILE A 234 -12.19 -5.51 -10.69
CA ILE A 234 -12.90 -5.82 -9.45
C ILE A 234 -14.37 -6.17 -9.75
N GLU A 235 -15.05 -5.40 -10.60
CA GLU A 235 -16.45 -5.65 -10.96
C GLU A 235 -16.63 -6.99 -11.68
N CYS A 236 -15.79 -7.32 -12.66
CA CYS A 236 -15.86 -8.62 -13.34
C CYS A 236 -15.57 -9.80 -12.39
N ARG A 237 -14.70 -9.61 -11.40
CA ARG A 237 -14.45 -10.63 -10.36
C ARG A 237 -15.67 -10.77 -9.44
N TYR A 238 -16.31 -9.66 -9.08
CA TYR A 238 -17.52 -9.65 -8.25
C TYR A 238 -18.67 -10.39 -8.93
N GLN A 239 -19.01 -10.01 -10.17
CA GLN A 239 -20.10 -10.62 -10.94
C GLN A 239 -19.87 -12.11 -11.21
N ALA A 240 -18.61 -12.54 -11.31
CA ALA A 240 -18.26 -13.95 -11.47
C ALA A 240 -18.18 -14.73 -10.14
N GLY A 241 -18.57 -14.14 -9.01
CA GLY A 241 -18.50 -14.78 -7.69
C GLY A 241 -17.07 -15.09 -7.21
N GLN A 242 -16.05 -14.43 -7.79
CA GLN A 242 -14.64 -14.68 -7.48
C GLN A 242 -14.13 -13.87 -6.28
N LEU A 243 -14.95 -12.95 -5.77
CA LEU A 243 -14.67 -12.21 -4.56
C LEU A 243 -15.53 -12.76 -3.44
N LYS A 244 -14.89 -13.21 -2.36
CA LYS A 244 -15.61 -13.67 -1.18
C LYS A 244 -16.20 -12.46 -0.44
N PRO A 245 -17.46 -12.53 0.01
CA PRO A 245 -18.00 -11.52 0.90
C PRO A 245 -17.19 -11.46 2.18
N SER A 246 -16.97 -10.25 2.66
CA SER A 246 -16.30 -10.00 3.93
C SER A 246 -17.30 -9.87 5.08
N LEU A 247 -18.52 -9.39 4.79
CA LEU A 247 -19.59 -9.18 5.76
C LEU A 247 -20.90 -9.79 5.27
N ILE A 248 -21.70 -10.27 6.23
CA ILE A 248 -22.94 -11.00 6.03
C ILE A 248 -24.07 -10.22 6.70
N GLY A 249 -25.16 -9.98 5.96
CA GLY A 249 -26.36 -9.28 6.45
C GLY A 249 -27.24 -10.15 7.36
N ASN A 250 -28.35 -9.58 7.83
CA ASN A 250 -29.23 -10.27 8.80
C ASN A 250 -29.86 -11.55 8.26
N ASP A 251 -30.18 -11.55 6.98
CA ASP A 251 -30.71 -12.69 6.21
C ASP A 251 -29.66 -13.75 5.85
N ARG A 252 -28.45 -13.66 6.42
CA ARG A 252 -27.28 -14.50 6.10
C ARG A 252 -26.80 -14.35 4.65
N THR A 253 -27.25 -13.33 3.93
CA THR A 253 -26.78 -13.09 2.57
C THR A 253 -25.45 -12.34 2.57
N PRO A 254 -24.52 -12.72 1.69
CA PRO A 254 -23.36 -11.91 1.31
C PRO A 254 -23.75 -10.48 0.92
N ARG A 255 -23.50 -9.48 1.78
CA ARG A 255 -23.85 -8.09 1.47
C ARG A 255 -22.69 -7.30 0.91
N LEU A 256 -21.54 -7.39 1.57
CA LEU A 256 -20.41 -6.51 1.28
C LEU A 256 -19.11 -7.28 1.12
N THR A 257 -18.39 -6.87 0.09
CA THR A 257 -17.09 -7.40 -0.28
C THR A 257 -16.07 -6.28 -0.17
N TYR A 258 -15.05 -6.50 0.66
CA TYR A 258 -13.91 -5.59 0.78
C TYR A 258 -12.79 -6.11 -0.12
N VAL A 259 -12.29 -5.24 -0.99
CA VAL A 259 -11.14 -5.54 -1.85
C VAL A 259 -10.01 -4.60 -1.48
N LYS A 260 -8.81 -5.14 -1.30
CA LYS A 260 -7.63 -4.33 -1.02
C LYS A 260 -7.38 -3.35 -2.18
N SER A 261 -7.22 -2.08 -1.83
CA SER A 261 -6.89 -0.99 -2.74
C SER A 261 -5.40 -0.62 -2.59
N LEU A 262 -5.06 0.63 -2.90
CA LEU A 262 -3.74 1.22 -2.72
C LEU A 262 -3.28 1.17 -1.27
N GLN A 263 -1.96 1.08 -1.10
CA GLN A 263 -1.31 1.39 0.16
C GLN A 263 -0.79 2.81 0.08
N TYR A 264 -1.21 3.65 1.00
CA TYR A 264 -0.73 5.02 1.08
C TYR A 264 0.11 5.20 2.33
N ARG A 265 1.14 6.02 2.21
CA ARG A 265 1.87 6.56 3.36
C ARG A 265 1.03 7.68 3.95
N ILE A 266 0.20 7.34 4.94
CA ILE A 266 -0.71 8.30 5.59
C ILE A 266 -0.23 8.53 7.03
N PRO A 267 0.04 9.79 7.43
CA PRO A 267 0.64 10.08 8.73
C PRO A 267 -0.24 9.71 9.92
N THR A 268 -1.54 10.01 9.83
CA THR A 268 -2.49 9.82 10.94
C THR A 268 -3.72 9.03 10.52
N GLU A 269 -4.43 8.47 11.49
CA GLU A 269 -5.72 7.82 11.26
C GLU A 269 -6.80 8.82 10.81
N ILE A 270 -6.72 10.08 11.27
CA ILE A 270 -7.58 11.17 10.82
C ILE A 270 -7.38 11.41 9.33
N ASP A 271 -6.13 11.54 8.86
CA ASP A 271 -5.82 11.74 7.44
C ASP A 271 -6.25 10.55 6.55
N ARG A 272 -6.39 9.35 7.15
CA ARG A 272 -6.83 8.13 6.45
C ARG A 272 -8.33 8.11 6.24
N LEU A 273 -9.10 8.41 7.29
CA LEU A 273 -10.55 8.36 7.29
C LEU A 273 -11.17 9.65 6.74
N PHE A 274 -10.57 10.80 7.06
CA PHE A 274 -10.99 12.14 6.70
C PHE A 274 -9.86 12.90 5.98
N PRO A 275 -9.39 12.41 4.81
CA PRO A 275 -8.35 13.07 4.02
C PRO A 275 -8.66 14.55 3.78
N ARG A 276 -7.67 15.42 4.04
CA ARG A 276 -7.75 16.86 3.75
C ARG A 276 -8.89 17.60 4.46
N VAL A 277 -9.51 17.00 5.49
CA VAL A 277 -10.60 17.65 6.23
C VAL A 277 -10.16 18.97 6.86
N SER A 278 -8.89 19.08 7.27
CA SER A 278 -8.32 20.33 7.77
C SER A 278 -8.33 21.49 6.76
N GLU A 279 -8.46 21.22 5.45
CA GLU A 279 -8.52 22.27 4.44
C GLU A 279 -9.84 23.03 4.47
N ILE A 280 -10.94 22.35 4.82
CA ILE A 280 -12.27 22.95 4.92
C ILE A 280 -12.57 23.54 6.31
N LEU A 281 -11.76 23.20 7.31
CA LEU A 281 -11.86 23.67 8.69
C LEU A 281 -10.97 24.90 8.93
N GLN A 282 -11.26 25.69 9.96
CA GLN A 282 -10.47 26.82 10.42
C GLN A 282 -9.19 26.36 11.11
N ASN A 283 -9.29 25.35 11.98
CA ASN A 283 -8.16 24.78 12.68
C ASN A 283 -7.31 23.91 11.74
N LYS A 284 -6.26 24.51 11.18
CA LYS A 284 -5.36 23.84 10.24
C LYS A 284 -4.48 22.81 10.95
N ARG A 285 -4.31 21.69 10.28
CA ARG A 285 -3.41 20.60 10.68
C ARG A 285 -1.97 21.13 10.79
N PRO A 286 -1.19 20.70 11.79
CA PRO A 286 0.25 20.99 11.83
C PRO A 286 0.96 20.53 10.54
N VAL A 287 2.01 21.27 10.16
CA VAL A 287 2.76 21.05 8.92
C VAL A 287 3.55 19.75 8.99
N ASP A 288 4.30 19.55 10.07
CA ASP A 288 5.10 18.35 10.27
C ASP A 288 4.23 17.15 10.63
N ASP A 289 4.69 15.94 10.32
CA ASP A 289 3.97 14.71 10.65
C ASP A 289 4.37 14.20 12.04
N PRO A 290 3.42 13.68 12.83
CA PRO A 290 3.77 13.09 14.09
C PRO A 290 4.53 11.77 13.84
N PRO A 291 5.48 11.41 14.72
CA PRO A 291 6.22 10.15 14.58
C PRO A 291 5.27 8.95 14.60
N SER A 292 5.48 8.03 13.66
CA SER A 292 4.85 6.72 13.67
C SER A 292 5.59 5.81 14.64
N TYR A 293 4.84 5.24 15.58
CA TYR A 293 5.34 4.21 16.49
C TYR A 293 4.74 2.87 16.05
N ALA A 294 5.47 2.08 15.27
CA ALA A 294 5.09 0.69 15.03
C ALA A 294 5.74 -0.18 16.11
N VAL A 295 4.97 -0.56 17.13
CA VAL A 295 5.44 -1.30 18.33
C VAL A 295 6.23 -2.59 17.99
N TYR A 296 6.01 -3.16 16.80
CA TYR A 296 6.62 -4.39 16.31
C TYR A 296 7.69 -4.18 15.21
N ARG A 297 8.07 -2.94 14.89
CA ARG A 297 9.12 -2.63 13.91
C ARG A 297 9.96 -1.46 14.42
N ARG A 298 11.11 -1.80 15.02
CA ARG A 298 12.03 -0.90 15.71
C ARG A 298 12.42 0.33 14.85
N ASP A 299 12.38 0.21 13.52
CA ASP A 299 12.84 1.26 12.58
C ASP A 299 11.76 1.74 11.58
N ALA A 300 10.49 1.39 11.80
CA ALA A 300 9.40 1.85 10.93
C ALA A 300 8.96 3.28 11.26
N ARG A 301 9.58 4.26 10.58
CA ARG A 301 9.21 5.68 10.66
C ARG A 301 7.87 6.03 10.02
N ASP A 302 7.27 5.10 9.26
CA ASP A 302 6.04 5.32 8.50
C ASP A 302 5.00 4.20 8.66
N ARG A 303 3.71 4.58 8.65
CA ARG A 303 2.59 3.64 8.51
C ARG A 303 2.09 3.63 7.07
N PHE A 304 2.30 2.53 6.37
CA PHE A 304 1.54 2.24 5.17
C PHE A 304 0.16 1.75 5.56
N TRP A 305 -0.86 2.47 5.10
CA TRP A 305 -2.24 2.10 5.31
C TRP A 305 -2.77 1.46 4.03
N ALA A 306 -3.16 0.20 4.15
CA ALA A 306 -3.97 -0.43 3.12
C ALA A 306 -5.35 0.21 3.12
N MET A 307 -5.74 0.75 1.95
CA MET A 307 -7.09 1.19 1.67
C MET A 307 -7.90 0.02 1.12
N TYR A 308 -9.22 0.17 1.13
CA TYR A 308 -10.14 -0.87 0.71
C TYR A 308 -11.24 -0.28 -0.15
N MET A 309 -11.61 -0.99 -1.22
CA MET A 309 -12.78 -0.70 -2.03
C MET A 309 -13.96 -1.54 -1.57
N VAL A 310 -15.13 -0.92 -1.53
CA VAL A 310 -16.41 -1.54 -1.21
C VAL A 310 -17.40 -1.18 -2.30
N ARG A 311 -18.18 -2.16 -2.76
CA ARG A 311 -19.29 -1.92 -3.69
C ARG A 311 -20.49 -1.40 -2.90
N CYS A 312 -20.90 -0.17 -3.14
CA CYS A 312 -22.05 0.42 -2.46
C CYS A 312 -23.34 -0.32 -2.86
N PRO A 313 -24.16 -0.82 -1.91
CA PRO A 313 -25.44 -1.47 -2.24
C PRO A 313 -26.46 -0.52 -2.88
N GLY A 314 -26.39 0.78 -2.58
CA GLY A 314 -27.37 1.76 -3.07
C GLY A 314 -27.12 2.27 -4.49
N CYS A 315 -25.86 2.44 -4.91
CA CYS A 315 -25.52 2.94 -6.24
C CYS A 315 -24.68 1.97 -7.07
N GLU A 316 -24.36 0.80 -6.52
CA GLU A 316 -23.64 -0.27 -7.19
C GLU A 316 -22.21 0.07 -7.66
N ARG A 317 -21.68 1.21 -7.23
CA ARG A 317 -20.33 1.66 -7.56
C ARG A 317 -19.34 1.21 -6.50
N TRP A 318 -18.15 0.80 -6.95
CA TRP A 318 -16.99 0.63 -6.09
C TRP A 318 -16.48 1.99 -5.64
N LYS A 319 -16.37 2.17 -4.33
CA LYS A 319 -15.83 3.36 -3.69
C LYS A 319 -14.88 2.94 -2.57
N GLU A 320 -13.96 3.81 -2.18
CA GLU A 320 -13.12 3.53 -1.02
C GLU A 320 -13.96 3.45 0.26
N ALA A 321 -13.58 2.57 1.18
CA ALA A 321 -14.31 2.30 2.42
C ALA A 321 -14.48 3.55 3.30
N ARG A 322 -13.57 4.53 3.20
CA ARG A 322 -13.67 5.82 3.90
C ARG A 322 -14.84 6.68 3.41
N MET A 323 -15.38 6.42 2.21
CA MET A 323 -16.54 7.13 1.65
C MET A 323 -17.88 6.59 2.17
N PHE A 324 -17.86 5.82 3.25
CA PHE A 324 -19.02 5.20 3.87
C PHE A 324 -19.12 5.69 5.30
N SER A 325 -20.34 6.03 5.73
CA SER A 325 -20.56 6.62 7.06
C SER A 325 -20.38 5.62 8.22
N SER A 326 -20.30 4.31 7.92
CA SER A 326 -20.14 3.23 8.90
C SER A 326 -18.82 2.45 8.71
N GLY A 327 -17.78 3.13 8.22
CA GLY A 327 -16.47 2.52 7.93
C GLY A 327 -15.74 2.02 9.18
N PRO A 328 -14.79 1.06 9.06
CA PRO A 328 -14.20 0.36 10.19
C PRO A 328 -13.43 1.32 11.11
N MET A 329 -13.96 1.56 12.32
CA MET A 329 -13.35 2.39 13.37
C MET A 329 -12.16 1.72 14.08
N SER A 330 -11.62 0.63 13.54
CA SER A 330 -10.52 -0.10 14.15
C SER A 330 -9.23 0.00 13.34
N GLN A 331 -8.10 -0.08 14.03
CA GLN A 331 -6.76 -0.25 13.44
C GLN A 331 -6.68 -1.49 12.53
N SER A 332 -7.64 -2.41 12.64
CA SER A 332 -7.81 -3.54 11.73
C SER A 332 -8.72 -3.16 10.55
N TRP A 333 -8.29 -3.52 9.35
CA TRP A 333 -8.99 -3.25 8.09
C TRP A 333 -10.34 -3.95 7.92
N LYS A 334 -10.71 -4.82 8.86
CA LYS A 334 -12.03 -5.42 8.91
C LYS A 334 -12.88 -4.61 9.88
N PRO A 335 -14.12 -4.25 9.54
CA PRO A 335 -15.07 -3.84 10.56
C PRO A 335 -15.29 -5.05 11.46
N ALA A 336 -14.68 -5.03 12.65
CA ALA A 336 -14.83 -6.08 13.63
C ALA A 336 -16.17 -5.97 14.37
N ASP A 337 -16.79 -4.79 14.34
CA ASP A 337 -17.83 -4.40 15.30
C ASP A 337 -19.14 -3.94 14.65
N LEU A 338 -19.37 -4.23 13.36
CA LEU A 338 -20.66 -3.92 12.74
C LEU A 338 -21.67 -5.04 13.02
N SER A 339 -22.81 -4.66 13.58
CA SER A 339 -24.01 -5.48 13.62
C SER A 339 -24.50 -5.78 12.20
N ARG A 340 -25.29 -6.85 12.06
CA ARG A 340 -25.84 -7.24 10.77
C ARG A 340 -26.79 -6.19 10.17
N ASP A 341 -27.52 -5.46 11.01
CA ASP A 341 -28.35 -4.33 10.58
C ASP A 341 -27.51 -3.19 10.00
N GLU A 342 -26.38 -2.84 10.64
CA GLU A 342 -25.47 -1.83 10.13
C GLU A 342 -24.84 -2.24 8.79
N VAL A 343 -24.58 -3.54 8.59
CA VAL A 343 -24.12 -4.09 7.31
C VAL A 343 -25.17 -3.92 6.21
N ASP A 344 -26.44 -4.21 6.52
CA ASP A 344 -27.56 -4.06 5.58
C ASP A 344 -27.82 -2.59 5.22
N GLU A 345 -27.58 -1.69 6.16
CA GLU A 345 -27.76 -0.25 6.03
C GLU A 345 -26.55 0.51 5.46
N MET A 346 -25.41 -0.15 5.28
CA MET A 346 -24.20 0.51 4.83
C MET A 346 -24.37 1.11 3.42
N ARG A 347 -24.13 2.42 3.30
CA ARG A 347 -24.18 3.15 2.03
C ARG A 347 -23.04 4.15 1.95
N CYS A 348 -22.61 4.48 0.73
CA CYS A 348 -21.65 5.57 0.53
C CYS A 348 -22.27 6.92 0.90
N HIS A 349 -21.47 7.94 1.23
CA HIS A 349 -21.95 9.26 1.65
C HIS A 349 -22.99 9.86 0.71
N HIS A 350 -22.80 9.73 -0.61
CA HIS A 350 -23.76 10.21 -1.62
C HIS A 350 -25.13 9.51 -1.54
N CYS A 351 -25.13 8.20 -1.29
CA CYS A 351 -26.36 7.44 -1.11
C CYS A 351 -27.02 7.75 0.24
N ASN A 352 -26.23 7.95 1.30
CA ASN A 352 -26.74 8.39 2.59
C ASN A 352 -27.37 9.78 2.51
N ALA A 353 -26.71 10.76 1.89
CA ALA A 353 -27.28 12.09 1.69
C ALA A 353 -28.65 12.05 0.98
N ARG A 354 -28.83 11.15 0.01
CA ARG A 354 -30.13 10.95 -0.66
C ARG A 354 -31.17 10.27 0.22
N LYS A 355 -30.75 9.37 1.12
CA LYS A 355 -31.65 8.61 2.00
C LYS A 355 -32.11 9.41 3.20
N ILE A 356 -31.17 10.01 3.94
CA ILE A 356 -31.43 10.68 5.23
C ILE A 356 -31.37 12.21 5.16
N GLY A 357 -31.00 12.77 4.01
CA GLY A 357 -30.78 14.20 3.84
C GLY A 357 -29.35 14.63 4.15
N ARG A 358 -29.00 15.85 3.72
CA ARG A 358 -27.67 16.44 3.90
C ARG A 358 -27.39 16.73 5.38
N ASP A 359 -28.35 17.31 6.10
CA ASP A 359 -28.15 17.72 7.49
C ASP A 359 -27.91 16.52 8.41
N ALA A 360 -28.69 15.45 8.26
CA ALA A 360 -28.51 14.21 9.02
C ALA A 360 -27.17 13.52 8.69
N LEU A 361 -26.72 13.58 7.43
CA LEU A 361 -25.39 13.11 7.07
C LEU A 361 -24.29 13.96 7.75
N GLY A 362 -24.47 15.27 7.84
CA GLY A 362 -23.54 16.18 8.52
C GLY A 362 -23.35 15.81 9.98
N LEU A 363 -24.45 15.59 10.71
CA LEU A 363 -24.43 15.14 12.11
C LEU A 363 -23.73 13.78 12.27
N LEU A 364 -24.01 12.83 11.38
CA LEU A 364 -23.38 11.50 11.40
C LEU A 364 -21.86 11.57 11.16
N LEU A 365 -21.43 12.43 10.22
CA LEU A 365 -20.01 12.64 9.92
C LEU A 365 -19.31 13.37 11.07
N ALA A 366 -19.97 14.35 11.69
CA ALA A 366 -19.46 15.05 12.85
C ALA A 366 -19.22 14.09 14.02
N ASP A 367 -20.21 13.26 14.37
CA ASP A 367 -20.08 12.23 15.41
C ASP A 367 -18.94 11.25 15.13
N THR A 368 -18.87 10.76 13.89
CA THR A 368 -17.77 9.86 13.48
C THR A 368 -16.40 10.53 13.60
N LEU A 369 -16.27 11.76 13.12
CA LEU A 369 -15.02 12.51 13.20
C LEU A 369 -14.64 12.83 14.65
N GLN A 370 -15.62 13.14 15.51
CA GLN A 370 -15.40 13.36 16.94
C GLN A 370 -14.82 12.15 17.64
N ASN A 371 -15.35 10.96 17.34
CA ASN A 371 -14.82 9.70 17.87
C ASN A 371 -13.37 9.47 17.44
N VAL A 372 -13.05 9.71 16.17
CA VAL A 372 -11.69 9.59 15.64
C VAL A 372 -10.74 10.62 16.27
N LEU A 373 -11.17 11.88 16.42
CA LEU A 373 -10.39 12.94 17.06
C LEU A 373 -10.17 12.66 18.54
N SER A 374 -11.16 12.12 19.25
CA SER A 374 -11.04 11.75 20.67
C SER A 374 -9.99 10.66 20.86
N SER A 375 -10.07 9.61 20.04
CA SER A 375 -9.08 8.53 20.04
C SER A 375 -7.68 9.04 19.69
N ALA A 376 -7.56 9.91 18.68
CA ALA A 376 -6.30 10.50 18.30
C ALA A 376 -5.73 11.40 19.40
N ALA A 377 -6.53 12.27 20.01
CA ALA A 377 -6.13 13.15 21.10
C ALA A 377 -5.65 12.35 22.32
N LEU A 378 -6.37 11.29 22.70
CA LEU A 378 -5.94 10.37 23.75
C LEU A 378 -4.59 9.71 23.40
N GLY A 379 -4.43 9.27 22.15
CA GLY A 379 -3.17 8.71 21.65
C GLY A 379 -2.01 9.71 21.71
N PHE A 380 -2.24 10.99 21.40
CA PHE A 380 -1.22 12.04 21.52
C PHE A 380 -0.94 12.43 22.96
N GLN A 381 -1.96 12.54 23.82
CA GLN A 381 -1.81 12.75 25.26
C GLN A 381 -0.93 11.65 25.88
N HIS A 382 -1.18 10.39 25.52
CA HIS A 382 -0.35 9.28 25.94
C HIS A 382 1.10 9.45 25.47
N LYS A 383 1.32 9.82 24.21
CA LYS A 383 2.68 10.01 23.65
C LYS A 383 3.42 11.19 24.28
N VAL A 384 2.75 12.32 24.52
CA VAL A 384 3.31 13.48 25.22
C VAL A 384 3.77 13.07 26.63
N GLY A 385 2.95 12.27 27.33
CA GLY A 385 3.19 11.83 28.69
C GLY A 385 4.21 10.70 28.87
N LEU A 386 4.21 9.71 27.98
CA LEU A 386 5.04 8.50 28.09
C LEU A 386 6.55 8.81 28.10
N GLY A 387 6.94 10.00 27.60
CA GLY A 387 8.32 10.49 27.52
C GLY A 387 9.00 10.53 28.86
N TRP A 388 8.24 11.05 29.81
CA TRP A 388 8.61 11.20 31.20
C TRP A 388 8.80 9.85 31.88
N HIS A 389 7.95 8.89 31.56
CA HIS A 389 8.09 7.53 32.05
C HIS A 389 9.38 6.88 31.50
N SER A 390 9.60 6.95 30.19
CA SER A 390 10.83 6.41 29.59
C SER A 390 12.10 7.08 30.10
N LEU A 391 12.04 8.39 30.39
CA LEU A 391 13.16 9.11 30.98
C LEU A 391 13.52 8.57 32.36
N LEU A 392 12.54 8.21 33.20
CA LEU A 392 12.75 7.75 34.60
C LEU A 392 13.10 6.27 34.74
N PHE A 393 12.59 5.42 33.84
CA PHE A 393 12.74 3.97 33.92
C PHE A 393 13.83 3.44 32.97
N GLU A 394 14.76 4.32 32.63
CA GLU A 394 15.91 3.96 31.80
C GLU A 394 16.89 3.10 32.61
N PRO A 395 17.19 1.85 32.20
CA PRO A 395 18.16 0.98 32.89
C PRO A 395 19.55 1.63 33.07
N GLU A 396 19.91 2.53 32.16
CA GLU A 396 21.17 3.26 32.15
C GLU A 396 21.21 4.41 33.16
N LEU A 397 20.06 4.90 33.64
CA LEU A 397 20.02 5.91 34.72
C LEU A 397 20.71 5.39 35.97
N GLU A 398 20.51 4.12 36.33
CA GLU A 398 21.14 3.51 37.50
C GLU A 398 22.67 3.57 37.43
N ARG A 399 23.22 3.62 36.21
CA ARG A 399 24.66 3.70 35.93
C ARG A 399 25.18 5.14 35.84
N MET A 400 24.32 6.16 36.00
CA MET A 400 24.70 7.57 36.01
C MET A 400 25.10 8.05 37.42
N PRO A 401 25.96 9.09 37.52
CA PRO A 401 26.28 9.71 38.80
C PRO A 401 25.03 10.12 39.59
N LYS A 402 25.06 9.96 40.92
CA LYS A 402 23.91 10.23 41.80
C LYS A 402 23.32 11.64 41.61
N ALA A 403 24.19 12.65 41.47
CA ALA A 403 23.76 14.03 41.26
C ALA A 403 22.97 14.21 39.94
N LEU A 404 23.39 13.53 38.87
CA LEU A 404 22.70 13.58 37.59
C LEU A 404 21.34 12.87 37.64
N ARG A 405 21.27 11.71 38.31
CA ARG A 405 20.00 11.02 38.57
C ARG A 405 19.02 11.92 39.31
N GLN A 406 19.47 12.58 40.38
CA GLN A 406 18.63 13.48 41.17
C GLN A 406 18.11 14.66 40.33
N GLU A 407 18.96 15.22 39.46
CA GLU A 407 18.53 16.29 38.55
C GLU A 407 17.49 15.79 37.55
N ILE A 408 17.65 14.60 36.97
CA ILE A 408 16.66 14.00 36.05
C ILE A 408 15.34 13.74 36.77
N HIS A 409 15.38 13.15 37.98
CA HIS A 409 14.19 12.96 38.81
C HIS A 409 13.47 14.28 39.11
N SER A 410 14.21 15.34 39.44
CA SER A 410 13.65 16.68 39.69
C SER A 410 12.96 17.30 38.47
N ILE A 411 13.29 16.84 37.26
CA ILE A 411 12.68 17.27 36.00
C ILE A 411 11.46 16.40 35.68
N ALA A 412 11.54 15.08 35.88
CA ALA A 412 10.62 14.12 35.26
C ALA A 412 9.60 13.47 36.20
N ASP A 413 9.82 13.45 37.52
CA ASP A 413 8.91 12.77 38.47
C ASP A 413 7.49 13.36 38.45
N GLU A 414 7.38 14.69 38.58
CA GLU A 414 6.09 15.39 38.55
C GLU A 414 5.39 15.29 37.18
N PRO A 415 6.05 15.56 36.03
CA PRO A 415 5.46 15.32 34.71
C PRO A 415 4.97 13.89 34.48
N ASN A 416 5.72 12.89 34.94
CA ASN A 416 5.34 11.49 34.83
C ASN A 416 4.11 11.19 35.70
N ALA A 417 4.04 11.72 36.92
CA ALA A 417 2.88 11.57 37.79
C ALA A 417 1.63 12.24 37.16
N LEU A 418 1.77 13.47 36.64
CA LEU A 418 0.70 14.18 35.94
C LEU A 418 0.22 13.39 34.72
N ALA A 419 1.14 12.94 33.88
CA ALA A 419 0.81 12.14 32.70
C ALA A 419 0.05 10.87 33.07
N LYS A 420 0.51 10.12 34.07
CA LYS A 420 -0.18 8.91 34.56
C LYS A 420 -1.56 9.21 35.12
N HIS A 421 -1.70 10.28 35.90
CA HIS A 421 -2.99 10.71 36.45
C HIS A 421 -3.99 11.01 35.32
N LYS A 422 -3.57 11.81 34.33
CA LYS A 422 -4.40 12.18 33.18
C LYS A 422 -4.71 11.00 32.24
N LEU A 423 -3.94 9.91 32.30
CA LEU A 423 -4.17 8.69 31.52
C LEU A 423 -4.88 7.57 32.30
N GLY A 424 -5.23 7.79 33.58
CA GLY A 424 -5.87 6.79 34.43
C GLY A 424 -7.32 6.48 34.05
N GLU A 425 -8.01 5.63 34.85
CA GLU A 425 -9.36 5.11 34.57
C GLU A 425 -10.45 6.18 34.34
N LYS A 426 -10.24 7.41 34.83
CA LYS A 426 -11.15 8.55 34.62
C LYS A 426 -10.67 9.55 33.55
N GLY A 427 -9.59 9.22 32.85
CA GLY A 427 -8.86 9.98 31.83
C GLY A 427 -9.35 11.41 31.60
N GLU A 428 -8.75 12.37 32.31
CA GLU A 428 -9.01 13.79 32.07
C GLU A 428 -8.11 14.32 30.96
N ASP A 429 -8.63 15.30 30.23
CA ASP A 429 -7.86 16.03 29.23
C ASP A 429 -6.73 16.85 29.88
N LEU A 430 -5.62 16.96 29.18
CA LEU A 430 -4.57 17.93 29.50
C LEU A 430 -5.10 19.34 29.26
N THR A 431 -5.09 20.13 30.33
CA THR A 431 -5.46 21.56 30.30
C THR A 431 -4.32 22.39 29.70
N ALA A 432 -4.59 23.66 29.39
CA ALA A 432 -3.55 24.60 28.96
C ALA A 432 -2.43 24.76 30.01
N ALA A 433 -2.78 24.72 31.30
CA ALA A 433 -1.81 24.77 32.40
C ALA A 433 -0.95 23.50 32.47
N ASP A 434 -1.55 22.33 32.29
CA ASP A 434 -0.83 21.05 32.24
C ASP A 434 0.18 21.05 31.09
N LEU A 435 -0.24 21.47 29.88
CA LEU A 435 0.64 21.54 28.72
C LEU A 435 1.79 22.54 28.94
N ALA A 436 1.51 23.72 29.52
CA ALA A 436 2.54 24.70 29.84
C ALA A 436 3.55 24.16 30.85
N PHE A 437 3.09 23.44 31.87
CA PHE A 437 3.95 22.77 32.84
C PHE A 437 4.83 21.68 32.19
N LEU A 438 4.24 20.77 31.42
CA LEU A 438 4.99 19.71 30.74
C LEU A 438 6.01 20.31 29.76
N ARG A 439 5.66 21.38 29.04
CA ARG A 439 6.55 22.12 28.14
C ARG A 439 7.74 22.73 28.88
N GLU A 440 7.48 23.38 30.01
CA GLU A 440 8.51 23.98 30.85
C GLU A 440 9.54 22.92 31.29
N ARG A 441 9.04 21.77 31.76
CA ARG A 441 9.87 20.64 32.16
C ARG A 441 10.62 20.03 30.98
N TYR A 442 10.01 19.98 29.80
CA TYR A 442 10.66 19.51 28.57
C TYR A 442 11.83 20.40 28.19
N ASN A 443 11.66 21.72 28.27
CA ASN A 443 12.74 22.67 28.01
C ASN A 443 13.90 22.49 28.99
N ARG A 444 13.63 22.21 30.28
CA ARG A 444 14.68 21.86 31.26
C ARG A 444 15.41 20.57 30.90
N TRP A 445 14.67 19.54 30.46
CA TRP A 445 15.26 18.30 29.95
C TRP A 445 16.19 18.57 28.75
N ILE A 446 15.73 19.34 27.76
CA ILE A 446 16.54 19.67 26.57
C ILE A 446 17.80 20.47 26.94
N ALA A 447 17.70 21.40 27.89
CA ALA A 447 18.85 22.14 28.41
C ALA A 447 19.87 21.22 29.10
N LEU A 448 19.39 20.31 29.97
CA LEU A 448 20.22 19.30 30.62
C LEU A 448 20.89 18.40 29.58
N ARG A 449 20.12 17.87 28.63
CA ARG A 449 20.60 17.00 27.55
C ARG A 449 21.70 17.69 26.74
N THR A 450 21.46 18.94 26.32
CA THR A 450 22.45 19.74 25.57
C THR A 450 23.73 19.90 26.38
N ARG A 451 23.64 20.24 27.68
CA ARG A 451 24.79 20.37 28.57
C ARG A 451 25.58 19.07 28.73
N LEU A 452 24.90 17.92 28.81
CA LEU A 452 25.56 16.62 28.90
C LEU A 452 26.31 16.30 27.59
N ILE A 453 25.67 16.53 26.44
CA ILE A 453 26.27 16.28 25.13
C ILE A 453 27.52 17.15 24.91
N THR A 454 27.49 18.43 25.27
CA THR A 454 28.62 19.36 25.08
C THR A 454 29.78 19.10 26.03
N THR A 455 29.52 18.62 27.24
CA THR A 455 30.56 18.33 28.25
C THR A 455 31.20 16.95 28.09
N GLY A 456 30.86 16.18 27.05
CA GLY A 456 31.33 14.81 26.84
C GLY A 456 30.76 13.79 27.83
N LYS A 457 29.97 14.23 28.82
CA LYS A 457 29.30 13.37 29.81
C LYS A 457 28.02 12.73 29.27
N GLY A 458 27.58 13.15 28.08
CA GLY A 458 26.42 12.65 27.35
C GLY A 458 26.75 11.53 26.36
N GLU A 459 27.96 10.96 26.38
CA GLU A 459 28.36 9.88 25.47
C GLU A 459 27.37 8.71 25.49
N ARG A 460 26.84 8.34 26.66
CA ARG A 460 25.81 7.29 26.77
C ARG A 460 24.42 7.68 26.25
N ILE A 461 24.04 8.95 26.41
CA ILE A 461 22.79 9.48 25.83
C ILE A 461 22.93 9.47 24.30
N ARG A 462 24.08 9.92 23.81
CA ARG A 462 24.43 9.96 22.39
C ARG A 462 24.51 8.55 21.79
N GLU A 463 25.22 7.62 22.42
CA GLU A 463 25.30 6.22 21.98
C GLU A 463 23.92 5.57 21.86
N ARG A 464 22.98 5.86 22.76
CA ARG A 464 21.61 5.33 22.66
C ARG A 464 20.83 5.94 21.51
N GLU A 465 20.85 7.26 21.38
CA GLU A 465 20.14 7.98 20.32
C GLU A 465 20.72 7.65 18.93
N GLU A 466 22.03 7.42 18.84
CA GLU A 466 22.73 7.06 17.60
C GLU A 466 22.66 5.56 17.27
N ARG A 467 22.79 4.65 18.25
CA ARG A 467 22.66 3.18 18.01
C ARG A 467 21.22 2.70 17.88
N THR A 468 20.27 3.55 18.29
CA THR A 468 18.85 3.19 18.36
C THR A 468 17.98 4.41 18.03
N SER A 469 18.23 5.00 16.85
CA SER A 469 17.45 6.11 16.27
C SER A 469 15.94 5.78 16.10
N GLY A 470 15.55 4.52 16.28
CA GLY A 470 14.17 4.05 16.37
C GLY A 470 13.59 3.90 17.80
N THR A 471 14.34 4.26 18.86
CA THR A 471 13.80 4.18 20.23
C THR A 471 12.71 5.21 20.47
N TRP A 472 11.69 4.75 21.19
CA TRP A 472 10.53 5.55 21.53
C TRP A 472 10.90 6.88 22.22
N PHE A 473 11.92 6.85 23.08
CA PHE A 473 12.44 8.03 23.79
C PHE A 473 13.15 9.05 22.89
N TYR A 474 13.95 8.59 21.92
CA TYR A 474 14.60 9.49 20.95
C TYR A 474 13.56 10.21 20.10
N LEU A 475 12.60 9.46 19.55
CA LEU A 475 11.50 10.03 18.76
C LEU A 475 10.68 11.03 19.58
N TRP A 476 10.36 10.72 20.83
CA TRP A 476 9.71 11.68 21.73
C TRP A 476 10.54 12.93 21.95
N THR A 477 11.84 12.79 22.24
CA THR A 477 12.75 13.91 22.49
C THR A 477 12.85 14.84 21.28
N GLN A 478 12.90 14.31 20.06
CA GLN A 478 13.02 15.13 18.84
C GLN A 478 11.68 15.71 18.35
N ASN A 479 10.55 15.10 18.71
CA ASN A 479 9.24 15.44 18.13
C ASN A 479 8.21 15.89 19.16
N TYR A 480 8.64 16.28 20.37
CA TYR A 480 7.73 16.71 21.43
C TYR A 480 6.81 17.85 20.99
N ASP A 481 7.37 18.84 20.29
CA ASP A 481 6.64 19.96 19.70
C ASP A 481 5.50 19.52 18.78
N ILE A 482 5.80 18.56 17.90
CA ILE A 482 4.84 18.02 16.94
C ILE A 482 3.75 17.27 17.70
N LEU A 483 4.10 16.43 18.67
CA LEU A 483 3.13 15.68 19.48
C LEU A 483 2.17 16.62 20.23
N GLU A 484 2.69 17.67 20.87
CA GLU A 484 1.87 18.67 21.56
C GLU A 484 0.99 19.45 20.59
N ALA A 485 1.54 19.86 19.44
CA ALA A 485 0.79 20.58 18.41
C ALA A 485 -0.37 19.74 17.86
N PHE A 486 -0.17 18.44 17.62
CA PHE A 486 -1.24 17.54 17.20
C PHE A 486 -2.30 17.32 18.28
N TYR A 487 -1.90 17.21 19.54
CA TYR A 487 -2.87 17.14 20.65
C TYR A 487 -3.76 18.39 20.68
N LYS A 488 -3.15 19.58 20.66
CA LYS A 488 -3.86 20.87 20.64
C LYS A 488 -4.77 21.00 19.43
N TRP A 489 -4.26 20.65 18.25
CA TRP A 489 -5.02 20.68 17.01
C TRP A 489 -6.22 19.74 17.05
N ALA A 490 -6.04 18.49 17.49
CA ALA A 490 -7.14 17.53 17.60
C ALA A 490 -8.25 18.08 18.50
N ARG A 491 -7.91 18.59 19.70
CA ARG A 491 -8.87 19.20 20.62
C ARG A 491 -9.57 20.44 20.04
N ALA A 492 -8.85 21.31 19.35
CA ALA A 492 -9.44 22.50 18.73
C ALA A 492 -10.43 22.13 17.61
N VAL A 493 -10.08 21.12 16.80
CA VAL A 493 -10.97 20.61 15.75
C VAL A 493 -12.21 19.96 16.33
N GLN A 494 -12.12 19.26 17.47
CA GLN A 494 -13.30 18.69 18.14
C GLN A 494 -14.35 19.77 18.43
N ILE A 495 -13.92 20.92 18.95
CA ILE A 495 -14.84 22.03 19.24
C ILE A 495 -15.46 22.57 17.94
N GLU A 496 -14.65 22.72 16.89
CA GLU A 496 -15.11 23.26 15.61
C GLU A 496 -16.13 22.35 14.89
N VAL A 497 -15.94 21.03 14.95
CA VAL A 497 -16.76 20.05 14.21
C VAL A 497 -18.22 20.06 14.67
N ASP A 498 -18.47 20.24 15.96
CA ASP A 498 -19.83 20.32 16.51
C ASP A 498 -20.57 21.57 16.03
N GLU A 499 -19.86 22.66 15.79
CA GLU A 499 -20.44 23.94 15.35
C GLU A 499 -20.74 23.98 13.86
N ARG A 500 -20.10 23.13 13.03
CA ARG A 500 -20.10 23.23 11.56
C ARG A 500 -20.25 21.90 10.82
N PRO A 501 -21.29 21.09 11.10
CA PRO A 501 -21.50 19.80 10.44
C PRO A 501 -21.71 19.93 8.92
N GLU A 502 -22.20 21.07 8.43
CA GLU A 502 -22.45 21.31 7.00
C GLU A 502 -21.16 21.29 6.17
N LYS A 503 -20.03 21.72 6.74
CA LYS A 503 -18.72 21.68 6.05
C LYS A 503 -18.28 20.25 5.78
N LEU A 504 -18.56 19.32 6.70
CA LEU A 504 -18.25 17.91 6.52
C LEU A 504 -19.09 17.28 5.40
N VAL A 505 -20.32 17.75 5.20
CA VAL A 505 -21.16 17.31 4.07
C VAL A 505 -20.56 17.77 2.74
N ASP A 506 -20.11 19.02 2.66
CA ASP A 506 -19.46 19.55 1.45
C ASP A 506 -18.17 18.79 1.14
N TRP A 507 -17.38 18.44 2.16
CA TRP A 507 -16.23 17.55 1.99
C TRP A 507 -16.65 16.16 1.50
N ALA A 508 -17.62 15.52 2.15
CA ALA A 508 -18.05 14.15 1.87
C ALA A 508 -18.69 13.97 0.48
N LEU A 509 -19.34 15.02 -0.02
CA LEU A 509 -20.04 15.03 -1.31
C LEU A 509 -19.24 15.72 -2.41
N GLY A 510 -18.16 16.42 -2.07
CA GLY A 510 -17.26 17.04 -3.03
C GLY A 510 -16.25 16.07 -3.63
N ASP A 511 -15.69 16.46 -4.77
CA ASP A 511 -14.65 15.71 -5.50
C ASP A 511 -13.36 15.54 -4.68
N THR A 512 -13.19 16.29 -3.60
CA THR A 512 -12.03 16.22 -2.68
C THR A 512 -11.88 14.85 -2.02
N THR A 513 -12.97 14.12 -1.81
CA THR A 513 -12.92 12.74 -1.25
C THR A 513 -12.44 11.71 -2.27
N GLU A 514 -12.69 11.95 -3.56
CA GLU A 514 -12.23 11.10 -4.66
C GLU A 514 -10.75 11.31 -4.98
N LYS A 515 -10.16 12.44 -4.54
CA LYS A 515 -8.73 12.69 -4.67
C LYS A 515 -7.92 11.82 -3.67
N THR A 516 -6.73 11.42 -4.11
CA THR A 516 -5.74 10.69 -3.32
C THR A 516 -5.58 11.35 -1.94
N PRO A 517 -5.54 10.59 -0.82
CA PRO A 517 -5.18 11.15 0.48
C PRO A 517 -3.85 11.93 0.36
N PRO A 518 -3.55 12.85 1.29
CA PRO A 518 -2.23 13.46 1.38
C PRO A 518 -1.22 12.34 1.65
N ALA A 519 -0.70 11.77 0.56
CA ALA A 519 0.31 10.74 0.57
C ALA A 519 1.64 11.48 0.40
N ARG A 520 2.62 11.13 1.22
CA ARG A 520 3.99 11.61 0.98
C ARG A 520 4.44 11.13 -0.40
N SER A 521 4.86 12.07 -1.24
CA SER A 521 5.51 11.82 -2.53
C SER A 521 7.00 11.49 -2.35
N GLU A 522 7.57 11.73 -1.17
CA GLU A 522 8.94 11.33 -0.86
C GLU A 522 9.09 9.82 -1.00
N PRO A 523 10.09 9.34 -1.77
CA PRO A 523 10.33 7.92 -1.93
C PRO A 523 10.51 7.27 -0.55
N TYR A 524 9.83 6.15 -0.35
CA TYR A 524 10.01 5.34 0.84
C TYR A 524 11.42 4.77 0.83
N VAL A 525 12.34 5.45 1.51
CA VAL A 525 13.60 4.86 1.89
C VAL A 525 13.31 4.09 3.18
N ARG A 526 13.10 2.78 3.05
CA ARG A 526 13.27 1.91 4.21
C ARG A 526 14.73 2.07 4.63
N GLU A 527 14.99 2.85 5.66
CA GLU A 527 16.34 2.92 6.20
C GLU A 527 16.79 1.49 6.51
N PRO A 528 18.01 1.12 6.08
CA PRO A 528 18.53 -0.22 6.29
C PRO A 528 18.59 -0.53 7.79
N TRP A 529 18.26 -1.78 8.10
CA TRP A 529 18.34 -2.36 9.44
C TRP A 529 19.75 -2.32 10.01
#